data_AF-A0A0F9KJ81-F1
#
_entry.id   AF-A0A0F9KJ81-F1
#
_cell.length_a   1.000
_cell.length_b   1.000
_cell.length_c   1.000
_cell.angle_alpha   90.00
_cell.angle_beta   90.00
_cell.angle_gamma   90.00
#
_symmetry.space_group_name_H-M   'P 1'
#
loop_
_entity.id
_entity.type
_entity.pdbx_description
1 polymer ?
#
loop_
_entity_poly.entity_id
_entity_poly.type
_entity_poly.pdbx_seq_one_letter_code
_entity_poly.pdbx_strand_id
1 'polypeptide(L)'
;AVAYNPLTRVDVRRMYRLGVLNRTQILRAYGDIGYSPENAELMTQFTEKYENRDDEDTTTEYRDLTRSMIVSGYRENLIGKSRASSELMALDYSVEDAEFILSLEDARASESELKAELGFIGRAYVSGSMTREVMLDRLGKLNLDGDRMDYYQAKWDRDMVTKSTRPSVADWRRWYKMELITRETFEVEMTTEGYSLDYIELYAKEGVE
;
A
#
# COMPACT_ATOMS: atom_id res chain seq x y z
N ALA A 1 33.46 -30.52 -29.24
CA ALA A 1 33.17 -30.76 -27.80
C ALA A 1 31.91 -29.98 -27.45
N VAL A 2 30.97 -30.58 -26.71
CA VAL A 2 29.81 -29.85 -26.17
C VAL A 2 30.31 -29.18 -24.88
N ALA A 3 30.30 -27.84 -24.84
CA ALA A 3 30.61 -27.11 -23.63
C ALA A 3 29.35 -27.09 -22.75
N TYR A 4 29.44 -27.70 -21.57
CA TYR A 4 28.40 -27.57 -20.55
C TYR A 4 28.62 -26.28 -19.76
N ASN A 5 27.53 -25.67 -19.30
CA ASN A 5 27.62 -24.49 -18.44
C ASN A 5 28.19 -24.91 -17.06
N PRO A 6 29.22 -24.23 -16.54
CA PRO A 6 29.72 -24.51 -15.20
C PRO A 6 28.68 -24.13 -14.14
N LEU A 7 28.77 -24.76 -12.97
CA LEU A 7 27.96 -24.38 -11.80
C LEU A 7 28.23 -22.92 -11.43
N THR A 8 27.21 -22.18 -11.00
CA THR A 8 27.43 -20.81 -10.50
C THR A 8 28.11 -20.85 -9.13
N ARG A 9 28.82 -19.79 -8.76
CA ARG A 9 29.44 -19.67 -7.43
C ARG A 9 28.42 -19.82 -6.29
N VAL A 10 27.19 -19.36 -6.52
CA VAL A 10 26.08 -19.44 -5.55
C VAL A 10 25.62 -20.89 -5.41
N ASP A 11 25.42 -21.60 -6.52
CA ASP A 11 25.00 -23.00 -6.50
C ASP A 11 26.07 -23.90 -5.89
N VAL A 12 27.36 -23.64 -6.15
CA VAL A 12 28.48 -24.37 -5.52
C VAL A 12 28.42 -24.28 -4.00
N ARG A 13 28.19 -23.09 -3.42
CA ARG A 13 28.07 -22.92 -1.96
C ARG A 13 26.84 -23.63 -1.40
N ARG A 14 25.67 -23.46 -2.04
CA ARG A 14 24.42 -24.11 -1.63
C ARG A 14 24.51 -25.62 -1.68
N MET A 15 25.12 -26.18 -2.73
CA MET A 15 25.32 -27.62 -2.86
C MET A 15 26.32 -28.16 -1.84
N TYR A 16 27.34 -27.40 -1.44
CA TYR A 16 28.22 -27.79 -0.34
C TYR A 16 27.49 -27.81 1.01
N ARG A 17 26.75 -26.74 1.33
CA ARG A 17 25.91 -26.67 2.55
C ARG A 17 24.95 -27.86 2.67
N LEU A 18 24.37 -28.28 1.55
CA LEU A 18 23.46 -29.42 1.48
C LEU A 18 24.16 -30.79 1.44
N GLY A 19 25.49 -30.83 1.50
CA GLY A 19 26.27 -32.07 1.42
C GLY A 19 26.27 -32.74 0.04
N VAL A 20 25.78 -32.05 -1.00
CA VAL A 20 25.74 -32.54 -2.38
C VAL A 20 27.14 -32.48 -3.02
N LEU A 21 27.90 -31.44 -2.73
CA LEU A 21 29.31 -31.33 -3.10
C LEU A 21 30.18 -31.50 -1.86
N ASN A 22 31.28 -32.24 -2.01
CA ASN A 22 32.40 -32.22 -1.07
C ASN A 22 33.45 -31.19 -1.48
N ARG A 23 34.43 -30.96 -0.59
CA ARG A 23 35.55 -30.03 -0.81
C ARG A 23 36.22 -30.17 -2.17
N THR A 24 36.55 -31.39 -2.59
CA THR A 24 37.24 -31.64 -3.86
C THR A 24 36.36 -31.27 -5.06
N GLN A 25 35.05 -31.49 -4.94
CA GLN A 25 34.09 -31.11 -5.98
C GLN A 25 33.86 -29.59 -6.04
N ILE A 26 33.90 -28.88 -4.91
CA ILE A 26 33.89 -27.41 -4.88
C ILE A 26 35.10 -26.85 -5.62
N LEU A 27 36.30 -27.35 -5.29
CA LEU A 27 37.54 -26.90 -5.90
C LEU A 27 37.51 -27.05 -7.42
N ARG A 28 37.01 -28.21 -7.89
CA ARG A 28 36.80 -28.48 -9.32
C ARG A 28 35.79 -27.51 -9.94
N ALA A 29 34.66 -27.28 -9.28
CA ALA A 29 33.63 -26.38 -9.78
C ALA A 29 34.15 -24.93 -9.91
N TYR A 30 34.98 -24.46 -8.97
CA TYR A 30 35.64 -23.16 -9.12
C TYR A 30 36.65 -23.14 -10.27
N GLY A 31 37.38 -24.23 -10.52
CA GLY A 31 38.21 -24.38 -11.72
C GLY A 31 37.40 -24.31 -13.02
N ASP A 32 36.24 -24.98 -13.07
CA ASP A 32 35.35 -25.00 -14.24
C ASP A 32 34.74 -23.61 -14.54
N ILE A 33 34.61 -22.75 -13.52
CA ILE A 33 34.20 -21.34 -13.67
C ILE A 33 35.34 -20.48 -14.26
N GLY A 34 36.58 -20.94 -14.21
CA GLY A 34 37.76 -20.24 -14.76
C GLY A 34 38.65 -19.57 -13.70
N TYR A 35 38.50 -19.90 -12.42
CA TYR A 35 39.45 -19.45 -11.40
C TYR A 35 40.82 -20.09 -11.60
N SER A 36 41.89 -19.32 -11.34
CA SER A 36 43.23 -19.89 -11.20
C SER A 36 43.25 -20.95 -10.09
N PRO A 37 44.16 -21.93 -10.13
CA PRO A 37 44.24 -22.96 -9.09
C PRO A 37 44.32 -22.38 -7.66
N GLU A 38 45.08 -21.29 -7.51
CA GLU A 38 45.25 -20.58 -6.24
C GLU A 38 43.94 -19.90 -5.79
N ASN A 39 43.22 -19.24 -6.70
CA ASN A 39 41.94 -18.60 -6.37
C ASN A 39 40.83 -19.61 -6.14
N ALA A 40 40.82 -20.74 -6.85
CA ALA A 40 39.86 -21.82 -6.63
C ALA A 40 40.03 -22.44 -5.23
N GLU A 41 41.27 -22.58 -4.78
CA GLU A 41 41.60 -23.04 -3.43
C GLU A 41 41.16 -22.03 -2.36
N LEU A 42 41.43 -20.73 -2.56
CA LEU A 42 40.94 -19.67 -1.65
C LEU A 42 39.41 -19.65 -1.58
N MET A 43 38.72 -19.78 -2.71
CA MET A 43 37.26 -19.84 -2.77
C MET A 43 36.70 -21.10 -2.10
N THR A 44 37.39 -22.22 -2.20
CA THR A 44 37.03 -23.47 -1.51
C THR A 44 37.13 -23.29 0.00
N GLN A 45 38.26 -22.78 0.49
CA GLN A 45 38.46 -22.51 1.91
C GLN A 45 37.46 -21.48 2.47
N PHE A 46 37.13 -20.45 1.69
CA PHE A 46 36.09 -19.50 2.04
C PHE A 46 34.74 -20.22 2.22
N THR A 47 34.38 -21.08 1.27
CA THR A 47 33.11 -21.83 1.31
C THR A 47 33.06 -22.77 2.52
N GLU A 48 34.13 -23.52 2.79
CA GLU A 48 34.19 -24.40 3.96
C GLU A 48 34.01 -23.60 5.27
N LYS A 49 34.72 -22.47 5.42
CA LYS A 49 34.66 -21.65 6.64
C LYS A 49 33.35 -20.88 6.79
N TYR A 50 32.77 -20.43 5.69
CA TYR A 50 31.53 -19.66 5.70
C TYR A 50 30.33 -20.56 6.04
N GLU A 51 30.35 -21.81 5.57
CA GLU A 51 29.24 -22.75 5.75
C GLU A 51 29.37 -23.61 7.02
N ASN A 52 30.58 -23.83 7.54
CA ASN A 52 30.82 -24.56 8.80
C ASN A 52 30.81 -23.64 10.04
N ARG A 53 30.18 -22.46 9.97
CA ARG A 53 30.22 -21.45 11.04
C ARG A 53 29.21 -21.65 12.17
N ASP A 54 28.42 -22.71 12.13
CA ASP A 54 27.42 -23.02 13.15
C ASP A 54 27.87 -24.22 14.01
N ASP A 55 28.35 -23.98 15.25
CA ASP A 55 28.05 -24.86 16.41
C ASP A 55 28.55 -24.43 17.82
N GLU A 56 28.96 -23.18 18.10
CA GLU A 56 29.34 -22.83 19.50
C GLU A 56 28.86 -21.48 20.06
N ASP A 57 28.04 -20.70 19.35
CA ASP A 57 27.53 -19.42 19.89
C ASP A 57 26.05 -19.14 19.53
N THR A 58 25.24 -20.20 19.46
CA THR A 58 23.80 -20.17 19.12
C THR A 58 22.90 -19.85 20.32
N THR A 59 23.23 -18.81 21.08
CA THR A 59 22.30 -18.23 22.10
C THR A 59 21.91 -16.79 21.83
N THR A 60 22.10 -16.31 20.61
CA THR A 60 21.27 -15.25 20.05
C THR A 60 20.84 -15.71 18.68
N GLU A 61 19.65 -16.33 18.57
CA GLU A 61 18.93 -16.43 17.30
C GLU A 61 18.77 -15.00 16.76
N TYR A 62 19.75 -14.51 16.00
CA TYR A 62 19.45 -13.53 14.97
C TYR A 62 18.59 -14.29 13.97
N ARG A 63 17.28 -14.30 14.20
CA ARG A 63 16.34 -14.63 13.14
C ARG A 63 16.65 -13.65 12.03
N ASP A 64 17.32 -14.12 10.98
CA ASP A 64 17.58 -13.32 9.80
C ASP A 64 16.25 -12.67 9.40
N LEU A 65 16.24 -11.34 9.37
CA LEU A 65 15.03 -10.62 9.02
C LEU A 65 14.63 -11.07 7.64
N THR A 66 13.40 -11.54 7.47
CA THR A 66 12.91 -11.82 6.13
C THR A 66 12.82 -10.52 5.35
N ARG A 67 12.95 -10.59 4.03
CA ARG A 67 12.70 -9.46 3.11
C ARG A 67 11.41 -8.72 3.48
N SER A 68 10.34 -9.44 3.81
CA SER A 68 9.05 -8.86 4.20
C SER A 68 9.12 -8.04 5.48
N MET A 69 9.89 -8.49 6.48
CA MET A 69 10.04 -7.78 7.75
C MET A 69 10.86 -6.50 7.58
N ILE A 70 11.94 -6.55 6.78
CA ILE A 70 12.75 -5.37 6.45
C ILE A 70 11.91 -4.33 5.71
N VAL A 71 11.18 -4.78 4.69
CA VAL A 71 10.31 -3.92 3.88
C VAL A 71 9.18 -3.32 4.71
N SER A 72 8.52 -4.10 5.58
CA SER A 72 7.47 -3.56 6.46
C SER A 72 8.04 -2.58 7.48
N GLY A 73 9.18 -2.90 8.10
CA GLY A 73 9.85 -2.01 9.04
C GLY A 73 10.28 -0.69 8.40
N TYR A 74 10.71 -0.72 7.13
CA TYR A 74 11.00 0.48 6.37
C TYR A 74 9.73 1.30 6.11
N ARG A 75 8.68 0.67 5.55
CA ARG A 75 7.39 1.31 5.26
C ARG A 75 6.74 1.93 6.50
N GLU A 76 6.91 1.31 7.66
CA GLU A 76 6.38 1.79 8.95
C GLU A 76 7.32 2.78 9.66
N ASN A 77 8.39 3.25 8.99
CA ASN A 77 9.40 4.16 9.54
C ASN A 77 10.12 3.63 10.80
N LEU A 78 10.14 2.32 11.02
CA LEU A 78 10.85 1.68 12.14
C LEU A 78 12.36 1.59 11.87
N ILE A 79 12.76 1.53 10.60
CA ILE A 79 14.16 1.57 10.16
C ILE A 79 14.31 2.55 9.00
N GLY A 80 15.47 3.21 8.93
CA GLY A 80 15.78 4.14 7.83
C GLY A 80 16.25 3.43 6.55
N LYS A 81 16.22 4.15 5.42
CA LYS A 81 16.57 3.64 4.07
C LYS A 81 17.94 2.99 3.99
N SER A 82 18.96 3.61 4.59
CA SER A 82 20.34 3.09 4.62
C SER A 82 20.43 1.73 5.34
N ARG A 83 19.75 1.61 6.49
CA ARG A 83 19.68 0.34 7.23
C ARG A 83 18.90 -0.70 6.43
N ALA A 84 17.71 -0.36 5.94
CA ALA A 84 16.89 -1.29 5.15
C ALA A 84 17.64 -1.81 3.92
N SER A 85 18.39 -0.95 3.22
CA SER A 85 19.22 -1.34 2.08
C SER A 85 20.32 -2.32 2.49
N SER A 86 21.05 -2.02 3.58
CA SER A 86 22.10 -2.91 4.11
C SER A 86 21.57 -4.29 4.50
N GLU A 87 20.40 -4.34 5.15
CA GLU A 87 19.74 -5.59 5.56
C GLU A 87 19.23 -6.39 4.35
N LEU A 88 18.76 -5.73 3.29
CA LEU A 88 18.40 -6.40 2.04
C LEU A 88 19.65 -6.97 1.34
N MET A 89 20.76 -6.24 1.31
CA MET A 89 22.02 -6.75 0.75
C MET A 89 22.57 -7.95 1.53
N ALA A 90 22.34 -8.01 2.84
CA ALA A 90 22.67 -9.19 3.65
C ALA A 90 21.85 -10.44 3.27
N LEU A 91 20.68 -10.26 2.63
CA LEU A 91 19.86 -11.33 2.05
C LEU A 91 20.19 -11.63 0.57
N ASP A 92 21.40 -11.27 0.11
CA ASP A 92 21.87 -11.45 -1.28
C ASP A 92 21.13 -10.61 -2.35
N TYR A 93 20.40 -9.55 -1.98
CA TYR A 93 19.90 -8.59 -2.98
C TYR A 93 21.04 -7.69 -3.49
N SER A 94 21.03 -7.36 -4.78
CA SER A 94 21.92 -6.33 -5.33
C SER A 94 21.58 -4.95 -4.76
N VAL A 95 22.52 -4.00 -4.91
CA VAL A 95 22.27 -2.61 -4.50
C VAL A 95 21.10 -2.03 -5.28
N GLU A 96 21.05 -2.31 -6.59
CA GLU A 96 20.00 -1.85 -7.49
C GLU A 96 18.63 -2.43 -7.12
N ASP A 97 18.56 -3.71 -6.79
CA ASP A 97 17.31 -4.37 -6.37
C ASP A 97 16.83 -3.84 -5.02
N ALA A 98 17.75 -3.63 -4.07
CA ALA A 98 17.43 -3.05 -2.77
C ALA A 98 16.89 -1.61 -2.93
N GLU A 99 17.54 -0.78 -3.74
CA GLU A 99 17.08 0.58 -4.04
C GLU A 99 15.72 0.61 -4.73
N PHE A 100 15.50 -0.28 -5.70
CA PHE A 100 14.21 -0.41 -6.38
C PHE A 100 13.09 -0.80 -5.41
N ILE A 101 13.33 -1.80 -4.55
CA ILE A 101 12.36 -2.25 -3.54
C ILE A 101 11.97 -1.11 -2.61
N LEU A 102 12.95 -0.38 -2.07
CA LEU A 102 12.68 0.72 -1.13
C LEU A 102 11.98 1.89 -1.81
N SER A 103 12.38 2.24 -3.04
CA SER A 103 11.75 3.31 -3.81
C SER A 103 10.30 2.99 -4.21
N LEU A 104 10.00 1.71 -4.45
CA LEU A 104 8.62 1.24 -4.66
C LEU A 104 7.77 1.45 -3.40
N GLU A 105 8.31 1.17 -2.22
CA GLU A 105 7.58 1.42 -0.97
C GLU A 105 7.41 2.92 -0.68
N ASP A 106 8.42 3.75 -0.99
CA ASP A 106 8.32 5.22 -0.91
C ASP A 106 7.15 5.73 -1.78
N ALA A 107 7.05 5.22 -3.01
CA ALA A 107 5.97 5.57 -3.93
C ALA A 107 4.59 5.11 -3.41
N ARG A 108 4.50 3.89 -2.86
CA ARG A 108 3.27 3.38 -2.25
C ARG A 108 2.84 4.17 -1.02
N ALA A 109 3.78 4.55 -0.17
CA ALA A 109 3.51 5.39 0.99
C ALA A 109 2.96 6.75 0.55
N SER A 110 3.62 7.40 -0.42
CA SER A 110 3.19 8.67 -1.00
C SER A 110 1.79 8.58 -1.63
N GLU A 111 1.50 7.50 -2.36
CA GLU A 111 0.17 7.26 -2.94
C GLU A 111 -0.91 7.06 -1.86
N SER A 112 -0.59 6.32 -0.80
CA SER A 112 -1.50 6.09 0.33
C SER A 112 -1.82 7.38 1.08
N GLU A 113 -0.81 8.21 1.34
CA GLU A 113 -0.97 9.54 1.95
C GLU A 113 -1.85 10.45 1.08
N LEU A 114 -1.56 10.51 -0.22
CA LEU A 114 -2.35 11.28 -1.18
C LEU A 114 -3.82 10.83 -1.15
N LYS A 115 -4.08 9.52 -1.16
CA LYS A 115 -5.43 8.95 -1.09
C LYS A 115 -6.13 9.29 0.22
N ALA A 116 -5.41 9.26 1.34
CA ALA A 116 -5.94 9.62 2.64
C ALA A 116 -6.36 11.09 2.69
N GLU A 117 -5.51 12.00 2.19
CA GLU A 117 -5.81 13.44 2.15
C GLU A 117 -6.96 13.75 1.19
N LEU A 118 -6.99 13.15 -0.01
CA LEU A 118 -8.14 13.23 -0.91
C LEU A 118 -9.43 12.76 -0.24
N GLY A 119 -9.37 11.64 0.49
CA GLY A 119 -10.50 11.13 1.25
C GLY A 119 -10.96 12.11 2.35
N PHE A 120 -10.03 12.75 3.04
CA PHE A 120 -10.33 13.76 4.05
C PHE A 120 -10.98 15.00 3.45
N ILE A 121 -10.37 15.58 2.41
CA ILE A 121 -10.87 16.76 1.70
C ILE A 121 -12.30 16.50 1.19
N GLY A 122 -12.50 15.38 0.50
CA GLY A 122 -13.81 15.01 -0.03
C GLY A 122 -14.87 14.90 1.06
N ARG A 123 -14.59 14.18 2.16
CA ARG A 123 -15.54 14.06 3.28
C ARG A 123 -15.87 15.41 3.91
N ALA A 124 -14.87 16.24 4.16
CA ALA A 124 -15.03 17.54 4.81
C ALA A 124 -15.78 18.54 3.93
N TYR A 125 -15.53 18.54 2.63
CA TYR A 125 -16.25 19.37 1.67
C TYR A 125 -17.71 18.91 1.54
N VAL A 126 -17.93 17.62 1.31
CA VAL A 126 -19.28 17.03 1.16
C VAL A 126 -20.11 17.13 2.45
N SER A 127 -19.49 17.20 3.63
CA SER A 127 -20.20 17.44 4.89
C SER A 127 -20.50 18.92 5.17
N GLY A 128 -20.07 19.84 4.30
CA GLY A 128 -20.18 21.29 4.51
C GLY A 128 -19.23 21.86 5.57
N SER A 129 -18.29 21.05 6.09
CA SER A 129 -17.28 21.49 7.07
C SER A 129 -16.10 22.21 6.41
N MET A 130 -16.04 22.22 5.08
CA MET A 130 -15.02 22.87 4.26
C MET A 130 -15.69 23.61 3.11
N THR A 131 -15.26 24.83 2.82
CA THR A 131 -15.76 25.62 1.68
C THR A 131 -15.09 25.18 0.37
N ARG A 132 -15.71 25.53 -0.76
CA ARG A 132 -15.16 25.23 -2.10
C ARG A 132 -13.78 25.86 -2.31
N GLU A 133 -13.59 27.10 -1.86
CA GLU A 133 -12.31 27.81 -1.96
C GLU A 133 -11.20 27.09 -1.19
N VAL A 134 -11.48 26.63 0.04
CA VAL A 134 -10.52 25.88 0.86
C VAL A 134 -10.23 24.51 0.27
N MET A 135 -11.24 23.84 -0.31
CA MET A 135 -11.07 22.56 -1.01
C MET A 135 -10.13 22.72 -2.22
N LEU A 136 -10.31 23.76 -3.03
CA LEU A 136 -9.47 24.03 -4.20
C LEU A 136 -8.02 24.39 -3.81
N ASP A 137 -7.83 25.24 -2.80
CA ASP A 137 -6.49 25.55 -2.26
C ASP A 137 -5.77 24.29 -1.78
N ARG A 138 -6.47 23.40 -1.08
CA ARG A 138 -5.91 22.12 -0.64
C ARG A 138 -5.58 21.19 -1.79
N LEU A 139 -6.46 21.03 -2.78
CA LEU A 139 -6.18 20.23 -3.97
C LEU A 139 -4.96 20.75 -4.73
N GLY A 140 -4.81 22.08 -4.88
CA GLY A 140 -3.66 22.69 -5.54
C GLY A 140 -2.33 22.38 -4.86
N LYS A 141 -2.34 22.10 -3.55
CA LYS A 141 -1.14 21.70 -2.78
C LYS A 141 -0.76 20.23 -2.95
N LEU A 142 -1.65 19.39 -3.52
CA LEU A 142 -1.39 17.97 -3.75
C LEU A 142 -0.59 17.68 -5.04
N ASN A 143 -0.22 18.72 -5.80
CA ASN A 143 0.54 18.60 -7.04
C ASN A 143 -0.06 17.57 -8.02
N LEU A 144 -1.39 17.54 -8.10
CA LEU A 144 -2.14 16.71 -9.04
C LEU A 144 -2.09 17.32 -10.44
N ASP A 145 -2.16 16.50 -11.49
CA ASP A 145 -2.42 16.99 -12.83
C ASP A 145 -3.85 17.58 -12.94
N GLY A 146 -4.06 18.42 -13.97
CA GLY A 146 -5.31 19.14 -14.19
C GLY A 146 -6.53 18.23 -14.28
N ASP A 147 -6.41 17.15 -15.04
CA ASP A 147 -7.51 16.21 -15.28
C ASP A 147 -7.96 15.53 -13.97
N ARG A 148 -7.01 15.16 -13.09
CA ARG A 148 -7.33 14.60 -11.77
C ARG A 148 -7.98 15.63 -10.85
N MET A 149 -7.54 16.88 -10.86
CA MET A 149 -8.17 17.94 -10.07
C MET A 149 -9.62 18.15 -10.48
N ASP A 150 -9.86 18.28 -11.80
CA ASP A 150 -11.20 18.44 -12.38
C ASP A 150 -12.12 17.27 -12.03
N TYR A 151 -11.59 16.04 -12.09
CA TYR A 151 -12.31 14.85 -11.69
C TYR A 151 -12.79 14.90 -10.22
N TYR A 152 -11.90 15.21 -9.27
CA TYR A 152 -12.24 15.23 -7.85
C TYR A 152 -13.19 16.38 -7.50
N GLN A 153 -12.96 17.55 -8.07
CA GLN A 153 -13.85 18.70 -7.93
C GLN A 153 -15.27 18.34 -8.41
N ALA A 154 -15.41 17.87 -9.65
CA ALA A 154 -16.71 17.52 -10.22
C ALA A 154 -17.39 16.39 -9.44
N LYS A 155 -16.62 15.41 -8.96
CA LYS A 155 -17.13 14.33 -8.11
C LYS A 155 -17.73 14.90 -6.82
N TRP A 156 -16.96 15.68 -6.07
CA TRP A 156 -17.43 16.13 -4.76
C TRP A 156 -18.46 17.25 -4.83
N ASP A 157 -18.46 18.06 -5.89
CA ASP A 157 -19.54 19.03 -6.14
C ASP A 157 -20.89 18.30 -6.30
N ARG A 158 -20.92 17.17 -7.01
CA ARG A 158 -22.12 16.30 -7.10
C ARG A 158 -22.47 15.70 -5.74
N ASP A 159 -21.50 15.12 -5.05
CA ASP A 159 -21.72 14.48 -3.74
C ASP A 159 -22.26 15.49 -2.71
N MET A 160 -21.77 16.74 -2.73
CA MET A 160 -22.23 17.82 -1.86
C MET A 160 -23.69 18.18 -2.15
N VAL A 161 -24.08 18.38 -3.41
CA VAL A 161 -25.47 18.68 -3.79
C VAL A 161 -26.42 17.58 -3.31
N THR A 162 -26.03 16.31 -3.46
CA THR A 162 -26.85 15.18 -3.00
C THR A 162 -27.00 15.10 -1.48
N LYS A 163 -26.03 15.60 -0.71
CA LYS A 163 -26.03 15.53 0.76
C LYS A 163 -26.58 16.79 1.45
N SER A 164 -26.36 17.97 0.87
CA SER A 164 -26.60 19.25 1.56
C SER A 164 -27.96 19.88 1.30
N THR A 165 -28.86 19.26 0.54
CA THR A 165 -30.09 19.95 0.09
C THR A 165 -31.40 19.24 0.40
N ARG A 166 -31.39 18.08 1.04
CA ARG A 166 -32.63 17.39 1.38
C ARG A 166 -32.90 17.41 2.88
N PRO A 167 -33.92 18.18 3.30
CA PRO A 167 -34.56 18.01 4.59
C PRO A 167 -34.85 16.54 4.85
N SER A 168 -34.70 16.11 6.09
CA SER A 168 -35.02 14.73 6.42
C SER A 168 -36.51 14.47 6.26
N VAL A 169 -36.91 13.20 6.13
CA VAL A 169 -38.33 12.79 6.21
C VAL A 169 -39.03 13.36 7.45
N ALA A 170 -38.30 13.48 8.57
CA ALA A 170 -38.82 14.08 9.79
C ALA A 170 -39.04 15.61 9.64
N ASP A 171 -38.18 16.31 8.91
CA ASP A 171 -38.36 17.73 8.59
C ASP A 171 -39.56 17.93 7.67
N TRP A 172 -39.71 17.11 6.62
CA TRP A 172 -40.88 17.15 5.72
C TRP A 172 -42.18 16.92 6.47
N ARG A 173 -42.23 15.91 7.35
CA ARG A 173 -43.40 15.65 8.22
C ARG A 173 -43.67 16.82 9.16
N ARG A 174 -42.62 17.39 9.79
CA ARG A 174 -42.76 18.53 10.70
C ARG A 174 -43.32 19.75 9.98
N TRP A 175 -42.78 20.08 8.80
CA TRP A 175 -43.22 21.23 8.02
C TRP A 175 -44.63 21.07 7.47
N TYR A 176 -45.01 19.86 7.07
CA TYR A 176 -46.39 19.57 6.69
C TYR A 176 -47.36 19.75 7.87
N LYS A 177 -47.02 19.21 9.05
CA LYS A 177 -47.83 19.38 10.28
C LYS A 177 -47.93 20.84 10.75
N MET A 178 -46.88 21.62 10.51
CA MET A 178 -46.87 23.07 10.81
C MET A 178 -47.55 23.91 9.71
N GLU A 179 -48.16 23.28 8.70
CA GLU A 179 -48.77 23.94 7.54
C GLU A 179 -47.82 24.86 6.76
N LEU A 180 -46.50 24.62 6.84
CA LEU A 180 -45.47 25.41 6.14
C LEU A 180 -45.30 25.00 4.67
N ILE A 181 -45.77 23.80 4.30
CA ILE A 181 -45.74 23.25 2.93
C ILE A 181 -47.10 22.64 2.60
N THR A 182 -47.45 22.57 1.32
CA THR A 182 -48.72 21.98 0.87
C THR A 182 -48.66 20.45 0.88
N ARG A 183 -49.83 19.82 0.83
CA ARG A 183 -49.94 18.36 0.66
C ARG A 183 -49.25 17.87 -0.61
N GLU A 184 -49.39 18.60 -1.71
CA GLU A 184 -48.74 18.28 -2.99
C GLU A 184 -47.21 18.32 -2.86
N THR A 185 -46.66 19.37 -2.24
CA THR A 185 -45.21 19.46 -1.98
C THR A 185 -44.72 18.34 -1.05
N PHE A 186 -45.49 18.01 -0.01
CA PHE A 186 -45.17 16.90 0.88
C PHE A 186 -45.15 15.55 0.17
N GLU A 187 -46.15 15.25 -0.68
CA GLU A 187 -46.23 14.00 -1.43
C GLU A 187 -45.07 13.83 -2.43
N VAL A 188 -44.70 14.90 -3.14
CA VAL A 188 -43.57 14.90 -4.09
C VAL A 188 -42.25 14.62 -3.39
N GLU A 189 -41.95 15.34 -2.31
CA GLU A 189 -40.68 15.19 -1.59
C GLU A 189 -40.58 13.81 -0.91
N MET A 190 -41.65 13.33 -0.28
CA MET A 190 -41.69 12.00 0.34
C MET A 190 -41.53 10.86 -0.68
N THR A 191 -42.11 11.02 -1.88
CA THR A 191 -41.90 10.06 -2.99
C THR A 191 -40.45 10.07 -3.45
N THR A 192 -39.82 11.25 -3.49
CA THR A 192 -38.43 11.39 -3.93
C THR A 192 -37.42 10.88 -2.90
N GLU A 193 -37.82 10.77 -1.63
CA GLU A 193 -37.10 10.05 -0.57
C GLU A 193 -37.34 8.53 -0.59
N GLY A 194 -38.21 8.03 -1.49
CA GLY A 194 -38.43 6.60 -1.74
C GLY A 194 -39.61 5.95 -1.00
N TYR A 195 -40.54 6.73 -0.44
CA TYR A 195 -41.73 6.20 0.24
C TYR A 195 -42.84 5.82 -0.76
N SER A 196 -43.58 4.75 -0.46
CA SER A 196 -44.77 4.38 -1.24
C SER A 196 -45.95 5.30 -0.94
N LEU A 197 -46.85 5.46 -1.91
CA LEU A 197 -48.06 6.29 -1.77
C LEU A 197 -48.90 5.91 -0.54
N ASP A 198 -49.03 4.61 -0.23
CA ASP A 198 -49.77 4.12 0.93
C ASP A 198 -49.20 4.67 2.26
N TYR A 199 -47.87 4.72 2.40
CA TYR A 199 -47.22 5.27 3.59
C TYR A 199 -47.28 6.79 3.64
N ILE A 200 -47.19 7.45 2.48
CA ILE A 200 -47.33 8.91 2.40
C ILE A 200 -48.73 9.33 2.85
N GLU A 201 -49.77 8.58 2.49
CA GLU A 201 -51.15 8.87 2.92
C GLU A 201 -51.34 8.69 4.44
N LEU A 202 -50.68 7.69 5.03
CA LEU A 202 -50.67 7.50 6.49
C LEU A 202 -49.99 8.66 7.20
N TYR A 203 -48.83 9.11 6.73
CA TYR A 203 -48.15 10.29 7.29
C TYR A 203 -48.91 11.59 7.09
N ALA A 204 -49.64 11.73 5.97
CA ALA A 204 -50.47 12.89 5.72
C ALA A 204 -51.66 12.95 6.70
N LYS A 205 -52.26 11.82 7.07
CA LYS A 205 -53.36 11.76 8.06
C LYS A 205 -52.90 12.14 9.47
N GLU A 206 -51.67 11.80 9.84
CA GLU A 206 -51.08 12.14 11.15
C GLU A 206 -50.84 13.65 11.35
N GLY A 207 -50.77 14.42 10.26
CA GLY A 207 -50.51 15.86 10.28
C GLY A 207 -51.74 16.76 10.44
N VAL A 208 -52.96 16.21 10.45
CA VAL A 208 -54.24 16.97 10.33
C VAL A 208 -55.09 16.92 11.62
N GLU A 209 -54.50 16.57 12.77
CA GLU A 209 -55.11 16.75 14.11
C GLU A 209 -54.55 17.98 14.83
#